data_AF-A0A2K3LGB7-F1
#
_entry.id   AF-A0A2K3LGB7-F1
#
_cell.length_a   1.000
_cell.length_b   1.000
_cell.length_c   1.000
_cell.angle_alpha   90.00
_cell.angle_beta   90.00
_cell.angle_gamma   90.00
#
_symmetry.space_group_name_H-M   'P 1'
#
loop_
_entity.id
_entity.type
_entity.pdbx_description
1 polymer ?
#
loop_
_entity_poly.entity_id
_entity_poly.type
_entity_poly.pdbx_seq_one_letter_code
_entity_poly.pdbx_strand_id
1 'polypeptide(L)'
;MLATQTTTNFCTKFSSEIKTCQSKGIKVLLSLGGVAGSYSLSSTAEATDLANYLWNNFLGGTASSSRPLGDAVLDGIDFDIEAGGGEHYDELAKALNGFNSQKKVYLSAAPQCPYPDAHLDSAIKTGLFDYVWVQFYNNPQCQYSNGNTANLVNAWNQWTSSQANQVFLGVPANEKATTTPNSGFIPSDVLKSQVLPAIRSSDKYGGVMIWNRFFDGQSEYSNAIKVSV
;
A
#
# COMPACT_ATOMS: atom_id res chain seq x y z
N MET A 1 -13.82 35.45 18.83
CA MET A 1 -12.44 35.65 19.31
C MET A 1 -11.58 34.67 18.54
N LEU A 2 -10.84 35.16 17.54
CA LEU A 2 -10.02 34.35 16.64
C LEU A 2 -8.81 33.80 17.41
N ALA A 3 -8.82 32.50 17.69
CA ALA A 3 -7.60 31.80 18.04
C ALA A 3 -6.88 31.46 16.74
N THR A 4 -6.00 32.34 16.29
CA THR A 4 -4.92 32.00 15.35
C THR A 4 -3.93 31.11 16.11
N GLN A 5 -4.26 29.82 16.24
CA GLN A 5 -3.29 28.82 16.62
C GLN A 5 -2.54 28.46 15.33
N THR A 6 -1.41 29.13 15.10
CA THR A 6 -0.42 28.66 14.13
C THR A 6 0.09 27.32 14.63
N THR A 7 -0.59 26.24 14.24
CA THR A 7 -0.05 24.90 14.35
C THR A 7 1.18 24.88 13.46
N THR A 8 2.37 24.97 14.06
CA THR A 8 3.60 24.57 13.38
C THR A 8 3.41 23.12 13.01
N ASN A 9 3.04 22.88 11.76
CA ASN A 9 2.80 21.54 11.27
C ASN A 9 4.13 20.77 11.26
N PHE A 10 4.35 19.98 12.31
CA PHE A 10 5.58 19.23 12.57
C PHE A 10 5.92 18.21 11.47
N CYS A 11 4.97 17.86 10.61
CA CYS A 11 5.17 16.93 9.51
C CYS A 11 5.77 17.58 8.25
N THR A 12 5.76 18.92 8.15
CA THR A 12 6.36 19.64 7.01
C THR A 12 7.86 19.39 6.86
N LYS A 13 8.56 19.01 7.94
CA LYS A 13 9.97 18.59 7.91
C LYS A 13 10.24 17.46 6.91
N PHE A 14 9.26 16.57 6.73
CA PHE A 14 9.37 15.43 5.82
C PHE A 14 9.39 15.86 4.35
N SER A 15 9.00 17.10 4.00
CA SER A 15 9.06 17.58 2.61
C SER A 15 10.44 17.39 1.98
N SER A 16 11.50 17.75 2.73
CA SER A 16 12.89 17.63 2.26
C SER A 16 13.33 16.17 2.10
N GLU A 17 12.88 15.29 2.99
CA GLU A 17 13.20 13.86 2.95
C GLU A 17 12.48 13.16 1.79
N ILE A 18 11.20 13.49 1.55
CA ILE A 18 10.43 13.01 0.40
C ILE A 18 11.14 13.40 -0.90
N LYS A 19 11.50 14.67 -1.07
CA LYS A 19 12.23 15.16 -2.24
C LYS A 19 13.58 14.46 -2.42
N THR A 20 14.25 14.15 -1.31
CA THR A 20 15.51 13.38 -1.33
C THR A 20 15.30 11.96 -1.86
N CYS A 21 14.26 11.24 -1.38
CA CYS A 21 13.89 9.93 -1.91
C CYS A 21 13.57 10.00 -3.41
N GLN A 22 12.75 10.97 -3.82
CA GLN A 22 12.38 11.16 -5.21
C GLN A 22 13.57 11.48 -6.12
N SER A 23 14.54 12.26 -5.65
CA SER A 23 15.80 12.53 -6.38
C SER A 23 16.63 11.26 -6.65
N LYS A 24 16.40 10.20 -5.87
CA LYS A 24 17.03 8.87 -6.02
C LYS A 24 16.15 7.90 -6.82
N GLY A 25 15.06 8.38 -7.41
CA GLY A 25 14.10 7.55 -8.17
C GLY A 25 13.17 6.71 -7.30
N ILE A 26 13.12 6.94 -5.98
CA ILE A 26 12.23 6.23 -5.06
C ILE A 26 10.89 6.96 -5.04
N LYS A 27 9.81 6.22 -5.35
CA LYS A 27 8.44 6.74 -5.25
C LYS A 27 8.00 6.80 -3.79
N VAL A 28 7.33 7.88 -3.42
CA VAL A 28 6.74 8.07 -2.08
C VAL A 28 5.25 8.28 -2.22
N LEU A 29 4.47 7.36 -1.65
CA LEU A 29 3.01 7.38 -1.65
C LEU A 29 2.48 7.73 -0.25
N LEU A 30 1.29 8.32 -0.20
CA LEU A 30 0.52 8.44 1.05
C LEU A 30 -0.42 7.24 1.17
N SER A 31 -0.31 6.48 2.25
CA SER A 31 -1.25 5.40 2.54
C SER A 31 -2.47 5.89 3.31
N LEU A 32 -3.64 5.51 2.83
CA LEU A 32 -4.95 5.76 3.43
C LEU A 32 -5.38 4.51 4.19
N GLY A 33 -5.90 4.71 5.39
CA GLY A 33 -6.43 3.64 6.23
C GLY A 33 -5.39 3.12 7.23
N GLY A 34 -5.13 1.82 7.17
CA GLY A 34 -4.32 1.03 8.10
C GLY A 34 -5.12 0.48 9.28
N VAL A 35 -4.43 -0.27 10.15
CA VAL A 35 -5.01 -1.01 11.29
C VAL A 35 -5.75 -0.15 12.32
N ALA A 36 -5.50 1.16 12.36
CA ALA A 36 -6.01 2.06 13.39
C ALA A 36 -6.80 3.22 12.79
N GLY A 37 -7.86 3.62 13.50
CA GLY A 37 -8.69 4.76 13.15
C GLY A 37 -10.10 4.36 12.70
N SER A 38 -10.88 5.37 12.35
CA SER A 38 -12.21 5.20 11.78
C SER A 38 -12.26 5.99 10.48
N TYR A 39 -12.37 5.27 9.38
CA TYR A 39 -12.41 5.82 8.03
C TYR A 39 -13.44 5.04 7.21
N SER A 40 -14.15 5.76 6.36
CA SER A 40 -15.14 5.22 5.45
C SER A 40 -15.46 6.26 4.41
N LEU A 41 -16.07 5.86 3.31
CA LEU A 41 -16.72 6.75 2.36
C LEU A 41 -18.21 6.41 2.34
N SER A 42 -19.06 7.42 2.43
CA SER A 42 -20.51 7.26 2.48
C SER A 42 -21.20 7.54 1.14
N SER A 43 -20.49 8.14 0.19
CA SER A 43 -21.03 8.49 -1.13
C SER A 43 -19.94 8.73 -2.17
N THR A 44 -20.34 8.71 -3.45
CA THR A 44 -19.49 9.15 -4.58
C THR A 44 -19.04 10.61 -4.46
N ALA A 45 -19.90 11.48 -3.89
CA ALA A 45 -19.54 12.87 -3.66
C ALA A 45 -18.40 12.99 -2.64
N GLU A 46 -18.47 12.25 -1.53
CA GLU A 46 -17.41 12.21 -0.52
C GLU A 46 -16.11 11.63 -1.08
N ALA A 47 -16.18 10.59 -1.92
CA ALA A 47 -15.01 10.06 -2.63
C ALA A 47 -14.36 11.11 -3.53
N THR A 48 -15.17 11.90 -4.24
CA THR A 48 -14.69 13.00 -5.11
C THR A 48 -14.09 14.14 -4.30
N ASP A 49 -14.71 14.52 -3.19
CA ASP A 49 -14.21 15.55 -2.28
C ASP A 49 -12.88 15.13 -1.67
N LEU A 50 -12.74 13.86 -1.26
CA LEU A 50 -11.49 13.31 -0.79
C LEU A 50 -10.42 13.31 -1.88
N ALA A 51 -10.75 12.92 -3.12
CA ALA A 51 -9.81 12.99 -4.25
C ALA A 51 -9.28 14.41 -4.48
N ASN A 52 -10.17 15.42 -4.47
CA ASN A 52 -9.82 16.83 -4.58
C ASN A 52 -8.94 17.30 -3.41
N TYR A 53 -9.26 16.86 -2.19
CA TYR A 53 -8.46 17.16 -1.02
C TYR A 53 -7.04 16.59 -1.14
N LEU A 54 -6.91 15.31 -1.51
CA LEU A 54 -5.63 14.64 -1.72
C LEU A 54 -4.82 15.32 -2.83
N TRP A 55 -5.49 15.67 -3.94
CA TRP A 55 -4.87 16.37 -5.06
C TRP A 55 -4.23 17.69 -4.62
N ASN A 56 -4.99 18.52 -3.91
CA ASN A 56 -4.57 19.86 -3.52
C ASN A 56 -3.58 19.89 -2.34
N ASN A 57 -3.61 18.89 -1.46
CA ASN A 57 -2.82 18.90 -0.22
C ASN A 57 -1.58 17.99 -0.24
N PHE A 58 -1.56 16.98 -1.10
CA PHE A 58 -0.48 15.98 -1.13
C PHE A 58 0.09 15.72 -2.53
N LEU A 59 -0.70 15.93 -3.59
CA LEU A 59 -0.30 15.72 -4.98
C LEU A 59 -0.10 17.06 -5.71
N GLY A 60 -0.40 17.12 -7.01
CA GLY A 60 -0.02 18.22 -7.91
C GLY A 60 -0.91 19.46 -7.86
N GLY A 61 -1.97 19.47 -7.05
CA GLY A 61 -2.85 20.62 -6.90
C GLY A 61 -2.28 21.70 -5.98
N THR A 62 -3.05 22.78 -5.82
CA THR A 62 -2.68 23.92 -4.97
C THR A 62 -3.65 24.04 -3.80
N ALA A 63 -3.14 24.01 -2.58
CA ALA A 63 -3.93 24.26 -1.38
C ALA A 63 -4.03 25.77 -1.08
N SER A 64 -5.15 26.21 -0.53
CA SER A 64 -5.34 27.58 -0.01
C SER A 64 -4.68 27.81 1.36
N SER A 65 -4.21 26.73 2.01
CA SER A 65 -3.58 26.72 3.32
C SER A 65 -2.25 25.93 3.29
N SER A 66 -1.56 25.87 4.42
CA SER A 66 -0.30 25.12 4.54
C SER A 66 -0.56 23.61 4.39
N ARG A 67 0.13 22.99 3.43
CA ARG A 67 0.02 21.56 3.12
C ARG A 67 0.54 20.67 4.26
N PRO A 68 -0.09 19.51 4.54
CA PRO A 68 0.29 18.63 5.65
C PRO A 68 1.76 18.20 5.66
N LEU A 69 2.33 17.88 4.49
CA LEU A 69 3.73 17.45 4.35
C LEU A 69 4.62 18.54 3.71
N GLY A 70 4.18 19.80 3.80
CA GLY A 70 4.85 20.91 3.13
C GLY A 70 4.66 20.88 1.61
N ASP A 71 5.61 21.46 0.90
CA ASP A 71 5.55 21.67 -0.55
C ASP A 71 6.00 20.45 -1.38
N ALA A 72 6.29 19.31 -0.74
CA ALA A 72 6.51 18.06 -1.46
C ALA A 72 5.24 17.62 -2.18
N VAL A 73 5.44 17.07 -3.37
CA VAL A 73 4.39 16.49 -4.19
C VAL A 73 4.65 14.99 -4.24
N LEU A 74 3.78 14.22 -3.59
CA LEU A 74 3.89 12.76 -3.56
C LEU A 74 3.67 12.16 -4.95
N ASP A 75 4.14 10.92 -5.12
CA ASP A 75 4.02 10.18 -6.37
C ASP A 75 2.63 9.55 -6.54
N GLY A 76 1.92 9.30 -5.44
CA GLY A 76 0.66 8.56 -5.51
C GLY A 76 -0.03 8.36 -4.16
N ILE A 77 -1.09 7.57 -4.21
CA ILE A 77 -1.95 7.22 -3.07
C ILE A 77 -2.03 5.70 -2.98
N ASP A 78 -1.83 5.22 -1.76
CA ASP A 78 -1.97 3.82 -1.39
C ASP A 78 -3.27 3.60 -0.61
N PHE A 79 -3.99 2.52 -0.94
CA PHE A 79 -5.26 2.13 -0.35
C PHE A 79 -5.01 0.93 0.56
N ASP A 80 -4.76 1.19 1.83
CA ASP A 80 -4.60 0.19 2.89
C ASP A 80 -5.89 0.13 3.73
N ILE A 81 -6.98 -0.30 3.09
CA ILE A 81 -8.31 -0.25 3.69
C ILE A 81 -8.59 -1.56 4.42
N GLU A 82 -8.49 -1.53 5.74
CA GLU A 82 -8.59 -2.71 6.62
C GLU A 82 -9.84 -2.70 7.53
N ALA A 83 -10.64 -1.63 7.48
CA ALA A 83 -11.80 -1.45 8.33
C ALA A 83 -12.92 -0.68 7.61
N GLY A 84 -14.13 -0.77 8.16
CA GLY A 84 -15.33 -0.17 7.58
C GLY A 84 -15.90 -1.01 6.44
N GLY A 85 -16.64 -0.35 5.54
CA GLY A 85 -17.17 -0.98 4.33
C GLY A 85 -16.24 -0.80 3.13
N GLY A 86 -16.49 -1.55 2.04
CA GLY A 86 -15.72 -1.47 0.78
C GLY A 86 -16.30 -0.52 -0.27
N GLU A 87 -17.31 0.26 0.11
CA GLU A 87 -18.05 1.13 -0.79
C GLU A 87 -17.23 2.36 -1.19
N HIS A 88 -17.43 2.81 -2.44
CA HIS A 88 -16.93 4.07 -3.00
C HIS A 88 -15.40 4.23 -3.14
N TYR A 89 -14.58 3.25 -2.72
CA TYR A 89 -13.13 3.29 -3.01
C TYR A 89 -12.81 3.13 -4.49
N ASP A 90 -13.67 2.48 -5.27
CA ASP A 90 -13.59 2.43 -6.72
C ASP A 90 -13.84 3.80 -7.35
N GLU A 91 -14.80 4.56 -6.83
CA GLU A 91 -15.05 5.94 -7.23
C GLU A 91 -13.91 6.87 -6.84
N LEU A 92 -13.31 6.69 -5.66
CA LEU A 92 -12.11 7.41 -5.25
C LEU A 92 -10.94 7.14 -6.22
N ALA A 93 -10.72 5.88 -6.59
CA ALA A 93 -9.68 5.50 -7.56
C ALA A 93 -9.92 6.14 -8.94
N LYS A 94 -11.15 6.11 -9.45
CA LYS A 94 -11.54 6.77 -10.72
C LYS A 94 -11.29 8.28 -10.65
N ALA A 95 -11.70 8.93 -9.56
CA ALA A 95 -11.51 10.37 -9.37
C ALA A 95 -10.03 10.77 -9.31
N LEU A 96 -9.21 10.03 -8.55
CA LEU A 96 -7.75 10.25 -8.49
C LEU A 96 -7.08 10.04 -9.85
N ASN A 97 -7.47 8.99 -10.58
CA ASN A 97 -6.97 8.73 -11.93
C ASN A 97 -7.32 9.85 -12.93
N GLY A 98 -8.41 10.59 -12.70
CA GLY A 98 -8.79 11.75 -13.50
C GLY A 98 -7.74 12.86 -13.56
N PHE A 99 -6.88 12.97 -12.53
CA PHE A 99 -5.79 13.95 -12.49
C PHE A 99 -4.56 13.57 -13.33
N ASN A 100 -4.51 12.35 -13.90
CA ASN A 100 -3.37 11.88 -14.69
C ASN A 100 -3.07 12.74 -15.93
N SER A 101 -4.06 13.48 -16.43
CA SER A 101 -3.88 14.47 -17.51
C SER A 101 -2.98 15.66 -17.12
N GLN A 102 -2.86 15.94 -15.82
CA GLN A 102 -2.05 17.04 -15.27
C GLN A 102 -0.71 16.52 -14.74
N LYS A 103 -0.74 15.44 -13.97
CA LYS A 103 0.44 14.74 -13.46
C LYS A 103 0.06 13.29 -13.15
N LYS A 104 0.92 12.33 -13.53
CA LYS A 104 0.71 10.92 -13.17
C LYS A 104 0.61 10.77 -11.64
N VAL A 105 -0.49 10.18 -11.21
CA VAL A 105 -0.79 9.70 -9.87
C VAL A 105 -0.67 8.18 -9.90
N TYR A 106 0.28 7.64 -9.15
CA TYR A 106 0.36 6.19 -8.94
C TYR A 106 -0.72 5.77 -7.94
N LEU A 107 -1.42 4.68 -8.24
CA LEU A 107 -2.38 4.09 -7.31
C LEU A 107 -1.90 2.71 -6.88
N SER A 108 -1.86 2.48 -5.57
CA SER A 108 -1.60 1.16 -5.00
C SER A 108 -2.68 0.72 -4.03
N ALA A 109 -2.79 -0.59 -3.82
CA ALA A 109 -3.72 -1.19 -2.88
C ALA A 109 -3.01 -2.27 -2.06
N ALA A 110 -3.39 -2.38 -0.78
CA ALA A 110 -2.92 -3.38 0.16
C ALA A 110 -4.05 -4.34 0.61
N PRO A 111 -4.68 -5.10 -0.30
CA PRO A 111 -5.71 -6.05 0.10
C PRO A 111 -5.13 -7.14 1.01
N GLN A 112 -5.97 -7.72 1.85
CA GLN A 112 -5.63 -8.97 2.52
C GLN A 112 -5.48 -10.11 1.49
N CYS A 113 -4.79 -11.20 1.84
CA CYS A 113 -4.66 -12.34 0.92
C CYS A 113 -5.92 -13.16 0.58
N PRO A 114 -7.03 -13.19 1.37
CA PRO A 114 -8.26 -13.80 0.90
C PRO A 114 -8.75 -13.14 -0.39
N TYR A 115 -9.12 -13.94 -1.38
CA TYR A 115 -9.62 -13.46 -2.66
C TYR A 115 -11.10 -13.86 -2.85
N PRO A 116 -12.00 -12.93 -3.23
CA PRO A 116 -11.77 -11.49 -3.38
C PRO A 116 -11.58 -10.79 -2.02
N ASP A 117 -10.92 -9.63 -2.03
CA ASP A 117 -10.75 -8.80 -0.82
C ASP A 117 -12.07 -8.13 -0.42
N ALA A 118 -12.35 -8.07 0.87
CA ALA A 118 -13.63 -7.59 1.39
C ALA A 118 -13.86 -6.07 1.20
N HIS A 119 -12.79 -5.29 1.06
CA HIS A 119 -12.86 -3.82 1.02
C HIS A 119 -12.46 -3.26 -0.35
N LEU A 120 -11.52 -3.90 -1.05
CA LEU A 120 -10.83 -3.35 -2.20
C LEU A 120 -11.16 -4.08 -3.52
N ASP A 121 -11.95 -5.14 -3.52
CA ASP A 121 -12.27 -5.90 -4.74
C ASP A 121 -12.92 -5.02 -5.83
N SER A 122 -13.89 -4.17 -5.46
CA SER A 122 -14.54 -3.23 -6.39
C SER A 122 -13.54 -2.26 -7.00
N ALA A 123 -12.63 -1.71 -6.18
CA ALA A 123 -11.61 -0.77 -6.59
C ALA A 123 -10.57 -1.44 -7.50
N ILE A 124 -10.06 -2.62 -7.15
CA ILE A 124 -9.06 -3.35 -7.94
C ILE A 124 -9.63 -3.75 -9.30
N LYS A 125 -10.90 -4.15 -9.38
CA LYS A 125 -11.59 -4.49 -10.65
C LYS A 125 -11.68 -3.33 -11.65
N THR A 126 -11.46 -2.08 -11.23
CA THR A 126 -11.36 -0.95 -12.16
C THR A 126 -10.16 -1.04 -13.10
N GLY A 127 -9.12 -1.80 -12.74
CA GLY A 127 -7.87 -1.89 -13.50
C GLY A 127 -7.00 -0.65 -13.42
N LEU A 128 -7.25 0.24 -12.46
CA LEU A 128 -6.52 1.51 -12.31
C LEU A 128 -5.29 1.42 -11.40
N PHE A 129 -5.14 0.33 -10.64
CA PHE A 129 -4.06 0.17 -9.67
C PHE A 129 -2.77 -0.27 -10.36
N ASP A 130 -1.74 0.57 -10.25
CA ASP A 130 -0.39 0.30 -10.73
C ASP A 130 0.26 -0.84 -9.94
N TYR A 131 0.06 -0.84 -8.62
CA TYR A 131 0.67 -1.80 -7.70
C TYR A 131 -0.38 -2.40 -6.76
N VAL A 132 -0.40 -3.72 -6.59
CA VAL A 132 -1.21 -4.38 -5.56
C VAL A 132 -0.30 -5.23 -4.69
N TRP A 133 -0.02 -4.78 -3.47
CA TRP A 133 0.80 -5.49 -2.49
C TRP A 133 -0.06 -6.28 -1.52
N VAL A 134 -0.41 -7.50 -1.94
CA VAL A 134 -1.30 -8.40 -1.19
C VAL A 134 -0.65 -8.82 0.12
N GLN A 135 -1.36 -8.66 1.23
CA GLN A 135 -0.87 -8.97 2.57
C GLN A 135 -0.96 -10.49 2.86
N PHE A 136 0.12 -11.25 2.66
CA PHE A 136 0.18 -12.71 2.88
C PHE A 136 0.51 -13.08 4.34
N TYR A 137 -0.14 -12.42 5.29
CA TYR A 137 0.01 -12.63 6.73
C TYR A 137 -1.30 -12.35 7.48
N ASN A 138 -1.36 -12.74 8.76
CA ASN A 138 -2.57 -12.70 9.61
C ASN A 138 -3.80 -13.48 9.08
N ASN A 139 -3.62 -14.35 8.08
CA ASN A 139 -4.68 -15.02 7.33
C ASN A 139 -4.30 -16.49 7.05
N PRO A 140 -4.63 -17.43 7.96
CA PRO A 140 -4.18 -18.83 7.89
C PRO A 140 -4.48 -19.56 6.57
N GLN A 141 -5.59 -19.21 5.91
CA GLN A 141 -6.01 -19.82 4.65
C GLN A 141 -5.15 -19.45 3.43
N CYS A 142 -4.35 -18.38 3.51
CA CYS A 142 -3.56 -17.89 2.38
C CYS A 142 -2.15 -17.41 2.75
N GLN A 143 -1.73 -17.54 4.00
CA GLN A 143 -0.35 -17.22 4.42
C GLN A 143 0.57 -18.46 4.39
N TYR A 144 1.87 -18.21 4.56
CA TYR A 144 2.85 -19.24 4.87
C TYR A 144 2.64 -19.80 6.28
N SER A 145 2.77 -21.12 6.46
CA SER A 145 2.66 -21.76 7.77
C SER A 145 3.59 -22.97 7.89
N ASN A 146 4.51 -22.95 8.87
CA ASN A 146 5.30 -24.10 9.30
C ASN A 146 5.97 -24.90 8.16
N GLY A 147 6.66 -24.21 7.23
CA GLY A 147 7.33 -24.85 6.09
C GLY A 147 6.43 -25.16 4.90
N ASN A 148 5.14 -24.83 4.98
CA ASN A 148 4.19 -25.03 3.90
C ASN A 148 3.89 -23.70 3.17
N THR A 149 4.17 -23.68 1.87
CA THR A 149 3.94 -22.53 0.97
C THR A 149 2.68 -22.68 0.12
N ALA A 150 1.98 -23.82 0.16
CA ALA A 150 0.90 -24.14 -0.78
C ALA A 150 -0.27 -23.16 -0.71
N ASN A 151 -0.72 -22.80 0.49
CA ASN A 151 -1.82 -21.82 0.67
C ASN A 151 -1.46 -20.46 0.07
N LEU A 152 -0.24 -19.99 0.33
CA LEU A 152 0.28 -18.74 -0.23
C LEU A 152 0.37 -18.79 -1.75
N VAL A 153 0.96 -19.84 -2.32
CA VAL A 153 1.11 -19.98 -3.77
C VAL A 153 -0.25 -20.10 -4.47
N ASN A 154 -1.21 -20.81 -3.86
CA ASN A 154 -2.56 -20.92 -4.40
C ASN A 154 -3.27 -19.55 -4.44
N ALA A 155 -3.20 -18.79 -3.34
CA ALA A 155 -3.75 -17.44 -3.29
C ALA A 155 -3.01 -16.48 -4.24
N TRP A 156 -1.68 -16.58 -4.35
CA TRP A 156 -0.88 -15.82 -5.31
C TRP A 156 -1.39 -16.01 -6.75
N ASN A 157 -1.64 -17.26 -7.17
CA ASN A 157 -2.12 -17.58 -8.51
C ASN A 157 -3.51 -16.96 -8.80
N GLN A 158 -4.36 -16.85 -7.78
CA GLN A 158 -5.64 -16.13 -7.88
C GLN A 158 -5.39 -14.63 -8.07
N TRP A 159 -4.55 -14.02 -7.22
CA TRP A 159 -4.24 -12.59 -7.28
C TRP A 159 -3.56 -12.16 -8.58
N THR A 160 -2.70 -12.99 -9.17
CA THR A 160 -2.09 -12.70 -10.48
C THR A 160 -3.09 -12.70 -11.64
N SER A 161 -4.31 -13.21 -11.42
CA SER A 161 -5.41 -13.15 -12.39
C SER A 161 -6.31 -11.91 -12.21
N SER A 162 -6.05 -11.07 -11.21
CA SER A 162 -6.79 -9.82 -10.96
C SER A 162 -6.53 -8.76 -12.03
N GLN A 163 -7.16 -7.59 -11.91
CA GLN A 163 -7.03 -6.45 -12.84
C GLN A 163 -5.85 -5.53 -12.48
N ALA A 164 -5.05 -5.88 -11.47
CA ALA A 164 -3.83 -5.17 -11.12
C ALA A 164 -2.79 -5.20 -12.25
N ASN A 165 -2.04 -4.11 -12.42
CA ASN A 165 -0.91 -4.07 -13.35
C ASN A 165 0.26 -4.92 -12.85
N GLN A 166 0.66 -4.72 -11.60
CA GLN A 166 1.67 -5.54 -10.92
C GLN A 166 1.16 -6.00 -9.55
N VAL A 167 1.51 -7.22 -9.18
CA VAL A 167 1.21 -7.84 -7.90
C VAL A 167 2.51 -8.05 -7.12
N PHE A 168 2.52 -7.63 -5.87
CA PHE A 168 3.65 -7.73 -4.94
C PHE A 168 3.30 -8.67 -3.80
N LEU A 169 4.28 -9.43 -3.33
CA LEU A 169 4.15 -10.28 -2.16
C LEU A 169 4.33 -9.43 -0.89
N GLY A 170 3.25 -9.14 -0.16
CA GLY A 170 3.31 -8.48 1.14
C GLY A 170 3.67 -9.45 2.27
N VAL A 171 4.76 -9.18 2.99
CA VAL A 171 5.28 -10.02 4.07
C VAL A 171 5.61 -9.19 5.32
N PRO A 172 5.50 -9.77 6.52
CA PRO A 172 5.99 -9.13 7.73
C PRO A 172 7.52 -9.18 7.77
N ALA A 173 8.16 -8.13 8.28
CA ALA A 173 9.61 -8.02 8.34
C ALA A 173 10.24 -8.94 9.40
N ASN A 174 9.47 -9.35 10.40
CA ASN A 174 9.86 -10.34 11.40
C ASN A 174 8.62 -10.95 12.08
N GLU A 175 8.85 -11.94 12.94
CA GLU A 175 7.82 -12.68 13.69
C GLU A 175 6.91 -11.81 14.58
N LYS A 176 7.34 -10.60 14.93
CA LYS A 176 6.64 -9.66 15.83
C LYS A 176 5.84 -8.60 15.09
N ALA A 177 5.92 -8.55 13.77
CA ALA A 177 5.23 -7.55 12.95
C ALA A 177 3.77 -7.91 12.63
N THR A 178 3.25 -8.99 13.21
CA THR A 178 1.92 -9.57 12.94
C THR A 178 1.01 -9.50 14.18
N THR A 179 -0.30 -9.65 14.00
CA THR A 179 -1.27 -9.57 15.12
C THR A 179 -1.09 -10.71 16.12
N THR A 180 -0.76 -11.90 15.61
CA THR A 180 -0.30 -13.05 16.39
C THR A 180 1.15 -13.33 15.99
N PRO A 181 2.09 -13.55 16.94
CA PRO A 181 3.47 -13.86 16.60
C PRO A 181 3.56 -15.01 15.59
N ASN A 182 4.47 -14.89 14.62
CA ASN A 182 4.68 -15.87 13.55
C ASN A 182 3.52 -16.10 12.57
N SER A 183 2.46 -15.29 12.61
CA SER A 183 1.32 -15.44 11.70
C SER A 183 1.66 -14.97 10.27
N GLY A 184 2.26 -15.85 9.48
CA GLY A 184 2.64 -15.60 8.09
C GLY A 184 4.06 -15.08 7.89
N PHE A 185 4.89 -15.03 8.94
CA PHE A 185 6.31 -14.71 8.77
C PHE A 185 7.05 -15.81 8.01
N ILE A 186 7.74 -15.42 6.95
CA ILE A 186 8.51 -16.31 6.09
C ILE A 186 9.99 -16.12 6.41
N PRO A 187 10.72 -17.15 6.84
CA PRO A 187 12.18 -17.05 6.96
C PRO A 187 12.82 -16.69 5.61
N SER A 188 13.88 -15.86 5.63
CA SER A 188 14.46 -15.33 4.39
C SER A 188 15.00 -16.42 3.44
N ASP A 189 15.53 -17.51 3.99
CA ASP A 189 15.98 -18.67 3.24
C ASP A 189 14.81 -19.42 2.58
N VAL A 190 13.69 -19.57 3.28
CA VAL A 190 12.45 -20.15 2.73
C VAL A 190 11.85 -19.25 1.65
N LEU A 191 11.81 -17.93 1.88
CA LEU A 191 11.34 -16.96 0.88
C LEU A 191 12.16 -17.11 -0.41
N LYS A 192 13.49 -17.15 -0.30
CA LYS A 192 14.41 -17.26 -1.45
C LYS A 192 14.35 -18.61 -2.16
N SER A 193 14.31 -19.71 -1.41
CA SER A 193 14.44 -21.05 -1.98
C SER A 193 13.12 -21.68 -2.41
N GLN A 194 11.98 -21.25 -1.86
CA GLN A 194 10.69 -21.90 -2.10
C GLN A 194 9.64 -20.93 -2.66
N VAL A 195 9.48 -19.75 -2.06
CA VAL A 195 8.39 -18.83 -2.43
C VAL A 195 8.71 -18.06 -3.70
N LEU A 196 9.85 -17.37 -3.76
CA LEU A 196 10.25 -16.56 -4.91
C LEU A 196 10.30 -17.37 -6.22
N PRO A 197 10.87 -18.59 -6.27
CA PRO A 197 10.83 -19.41 -7.48
C PRO A 197 9.42 -19.78 -7.95
N ALA A 198 8.47 -19.90 -7.02
CA ALA A 198 7.09 -20.26 -7.34
C ALA A 198 6.28 -19.08 -7.90
N ILE A 199 6.56 -17.85 -7.45
CA ILE A 199 5.72 -16.69 -7.77
C ILE A 199 6.23 -15.83 -8.94
N ARG A 200 7.54 -15.88 -9.23
CA ARG A 200 8.21 -15.01 -10.22
C ARG A 200 7.96 -15.34 -11.67
N SER A 201 7.47 -16.55 -11.95
CA SER A 201 7.12 -16.96 -13.31
C SER A 201 5.91 -16.20 -13.86
N SER A 202 5.15 -15.52 -12.99
CA SER A 202 4.06 -14.64 -13.40
C SER A 202 4.59 -13.32 -13.94
N ASP A 203 4.12 -12.93 -15.13
CA ASP A 203 4.41 -11.61 -15.72
C ASP A 203 3.88 -10.44 -14.87
N LYS A 204 2.99 -10.72 -13.90
CA LYS A 204 2.49 -9.72 -12.95
C LYS A 204 3.40 -9.53 -11.74
N TYR A 205 4.42 -10.35 -11.53
CA TYR A 205 5.29 -10.21 -10.36
C TYR A 205 5.97 -8.83 -10.36
N GLY A 206 5.66 -8.01 -9.36
CA GLY A 206 6.24 -6.68 -9.16
C GLY A 206 7.36 -6.63 -8.13
N GLY A 207 7.38 -7.57 -7.18
CA GLY A 207 8.36 -7.59 -6.10
C GLY A 207 7.78 -8.04 -4.76
N VAL A 208 8.37 -7.51 -3.67
CA VAL A 208 7.99 -7.80 -2.29
C VAL A 208 7.69 -6.49 -1.56
N MET A 209 6.58 -6.45 -0.81
CA MET A 209 6.26 -5.38 0.15
C MET A 209 6.57 -5.89 1.57
N ILE A 210 7.17 -5.04 2.41
CA ILE A 210 7.63 -5.44 3.75
C ILE A 210 6.93 -4.58 4.80
N TRP A 211 6.11 -5.21 5.64
CA TRP A 211 5.51 -4.60 6.81
C TRP A 211 6.38 -4.84 8.07
N ASN A 212 7.07 -3.87 8.65
CA ASN A 212 7.22 -2.48 8.25
C ASN A 212 8.68 -2.05 8.50
N ARG A 213 9.00 -0.77 8.23
CA ARG A 213 10.36 -0.23 8.38
C ARG A 213 10.95 -0.39 9.79
N PHE A 214 10.13 -0.28 10.84
CA PHE A 214 10.60 -0.40 12.22
C PHE A 214 11.11 -1.81 12.53
N PHE A 215 10.33 -2.82 12.15
CA PHE A 215 10.71 -4.22 12.34
C PHE A 215 11.83 -4.65 11.41
N ASP A 216 11.83 -4.16 10.16
CA ASP A 216 12.92 -4.40 9.21
C ASP A 216 14.25 -3.81 9.69
N GLY A 217 14.22 -2.69 10.42
CA GLY A 217 15.42 -2.13 11.05
C GLY A 217 16.02 -2.99 12.17
N GLN A 218 15.24 -3.93 12.71
CA GLN A 218 15.70 -4.85 13.76
C GLN A 218 16.16 -6.19 13.18
N SER A 219 15.50 -6.67 12.12
CA SER A 219 15.77 -7.96 11.51
C SER A 219 16.67 -7.92 10.28
N GLU A 220 16.83 -6.74 9.67
CA GLU A 220 17.50 -6.54 8.37
C GLU A 220 16.94 -7.46 7.27
N TYR A 221 15.64 -7.75 7.34
CA TYR A 221 14.98 -8.72 6.46
C TYR A 221 15.08 -8.31 4.98
N SER A 222 14.89 -7.03 4.68
CA SER A 222 15.07 -6.48 3.34
C SER A 222 16.49 -6.70 2.81
N ASN A 223 17.52 -6.47 3.62
CA ASN A 223 18.92 -6.72 3.24
C ASN A 223 19.16 -8.20 2.91
N ALA A 224 18.55 -9.12 3.67
CA ALA A 224 18.69 -10.56 3.49
C ALA A 224 18.07 -11.09 2.19
N ILE A 225 17.10 -10.37 1.61
CA ILE A 225 16.33 -10.80 0.43
C ILE A 225 16.61 -9.95 -0.81
N LYS A 226 17.16 -8.74 -0.66
CA LYS A 226 17.30 -7.73 -1.73
C LYS A 226 17.97 -8.23 -3.00
N VAL A 227 19.03 -9.04 -2.88
CA VAL A 227 19.76 -9.58 -4.04
C VAL A 227 18.99 -10.67 -4.77
N SER A 228 17.97 -11.21 -4.11
CA SER A 228 17.07 -12.17 -4.71
C SER A 228 15.93 -11.44 -5.38
N VAL A 229 15.28 -10.46 -4.73
CA VAL A 229 14.08 -9.71 -5.21
C VAL A 229 14.19 -9.21 -6.65
#